data_AF-A0A9E2CF90-F1
#
_entry.id   AF-A0A9E2CF90-F1
#
_cell.length_a   1.000
_cell.length_b   1.000
_cell.length_c   1.000
_cell.angle_alpha   90.00
_cell.angle_beta   90.00
_cell.angle_gamma   90.00
#
_symmetry.space_group_name_H-M   'P 1'
#
loop_
_entity.id
_entity.type
_entity.pdbx_description
1 polymer ?
#
loop_
_entity_poly.entity_id
_entity_poly.type
_entity_poly.pdbx_seq_one_letter_code
_entity_poly.pdbx_strand_id
1 'polypeptide(L)'
;MRDPNGLVIFGGTASSELATQICDYLKIKRGRATVSRFPDGETLVKIDDDVRGKDCFLVQSTCPPVNDNLMELLIFIDCLRRASANRIT
;
A
#
# COMPACT_ATOMS: atom_id res chain seq x y z
N MET A 1 -20.49 14.57 -2.66
CA MET A 1 -20.39 13.42 -3.59
C MET A 1 -18.91 13.06 -3.65
N ARG A 2 -18.45 11.95 -3.05
CA ARG A 2 -17.01 11.62 -3.00
C ARG A 2 -16.55 11.22 -4.41
N ASP A 3 -15.52 11.89 -4.93
CA ASP A 3 -14.93 11.56 -6.22
C ASP A 3 -14.41 10.11 -6.24
N PRO A 4 -14.84 9.26 -7.20
CA PRO A 4 -14.25 7.95 -7.40
C PRO A 4 -12.76 8.01 -7.81
N ASN A 5 -12.27 9.18 -8.26
CA ASN A 5 -10.87 9.42 -8.61
C ASN A 5 -9.93 9.62 -7.40
N GLY A 6 -10.48 9.72 -6.19
CA GLY A 6 -9.70 9.94 -4.97
C GLY A 6 -9.24 8.66 -4.27
N LEU A 7 -9.67 7.48 -4.71
CA LEU A 7 -9.39 6.21 -4.04
C LEU A 7 -8.16 5.51 -4.65
N VAL A 8 -7.22 5.09 -3.82
CA VAL A 8 -6.09 4.23 -4.23
C VAL A 8 -5.97 3.05 -3.29
N ILE A 9 -5.85 1.84 -3.82
CA ILE A 9 -5.65 0.62 -3.04
C ILE A 9 -4.25 0.07 -3.32
N PHE A 10 -3.46 -0.10 -2.27
CA PHE A 10 -2.16 -0.75 -2.29
C PHE A 10 -2.26 -2.14 -1.64
N GLY A 11 -1.41 -3.06 -2.07
CA GLY A 11 -1.24 -4.37 -1.44
C GLY A 11 0.20 -4.55 -1.02
N GLY A 12 0.42 -4.87 0.26
CA GLY A 12 1.73 -5.32 0.73
C GLY A 12 2.07 -6.72 0.24
N THR A 13 3.31 -7.15 0.45
CA THR A 13 3.84 -8.43 -0.04
C THR A 13 3.04 -9.64 0.47
N ALA A 14 2.54 -9.59 1.70
CA ALA A 14 1.75 -10.66 2.31
C ALA A 14 0.28 -10.70 1.83
N SER A 15 -0.19 -9.71 1.08
CA SER A 15 -1.59 -9.63 0.63
C SER A 15 -1.76 -9.08 -0.78
N SER A 16 -0.73 -9.20 -1.62
CA SER A 16 -0.72 -8.68 -2.99
C SER A 16 -1.84 -9.27 -3.87
N GLU A 17 -2.08 -10.58 -3.75
CA GLU A 17 -3.15 -11.27 -4.50
C GLU A 17 -4.54 -10.82 -4.05
N LEU A 18 -4.79 -10.80 -2.73
CA LEU A 18 -6.06 -10.34 -2.18
C LEU A 18 -6.33 -8.87 -2.54
N ALA A 19 -5.32 -8.00 -2.46
CA ALA A 19 -5.45 -6.61 -2.87
C ALA A 19 -5.85 -6.48 -4.35
N THR A 20 -5.30 -7.35 -5.20
CA THR A 20 -5.65 -7.41 -6.63
C THR A 20 -7.10 -7.84 -6.83
N GLN A 21 -7.54 -8.91 -6.15
CA GLN A 21 -8.93 -9.37 -6.20
C GLN A 21 -9.93 -8.30 -5.72
N ILE A 22 -9.59 -7.55 -4.67
CA ILE A 22 -10.39 -6.41 -4.19
C ILE A 22 -10.49 -5.33 -5.27
N CYS A 23 -9.37 -4.97 -5.92
CA CYS A 23 -9.36 -3.98 -7.00
C CYS A 23 -10.20 -4.43 -8.20
N ASP A 24 -10.09 -5.71 -8.58
CA ASP A 24 -10.84 -6.29 -9.69
C ASP A 24 -12.35 -6.28 -9.41
N TYR A 25 -12.74 -6.64 -8.19
CA TYR A 25 -14.14 -6.59 -7.74
C TYR A 25 -14.71 -5.15 -7.79
N LEU A 26 -13.92 -4.18 -7.34
CA LEU A 26 -14.28 -2.76 -7.35
C LEU A 26 -14.13 -2.11 -8.74
N LYS A 27 -13.57 -2.82 -9.72
CA LYS A 27 -13.26 -2.33 -11.08
C LYS A 27 -12.36 -1.09 -11.10
N ILE A 28 -11.38 -1.06 -10.19
CA ILE A 28 -10.36 0.00 -10.12
C ILE A 28 -8.97 -0.57 -10.36
N LYS A 29 -8.02 0.29 -10.73
CA LYS A 29 -6.62 -0.13 -10.85
C LYS A 29 -5.96 -0.13 -9.48
N ARG A 30 -5.19 -1.18 -9.19
CA ARG A 30 -4.32 -1.24 -8.02
C ARG A 30 -3.25 -0.15 -8.10
N GLY A 31 -2.99 0.51 -6.97
CA GLY A 31 -1.88 1.44 -6.83
C GLY A 31 -0.54 0.72 -7.01
N ARG A 32 0.40 1.42 -7.64
CA ARG A 32 1.74 0.92 -7.93
C ARG A 32 2.70 1.34 -6.82
N ALA A 33 3.35 0.34 -6.25
CA ALA A 33 4.43 0.51 -5.32
C ALA A 33 5.45 -0.59 -5.54
N THR A 34 6.70 -0.24 -5.32
CA THR A 34 7.83 -1.16 -5.35
C THR A 34 8.22 -1.48 -3.92
N VAL A 35 8.21 -2.77 -3.57
CA VAL A 35 8.73 -3.27 -2.29
C VAL A 35 9.93 -4.16 -2.59
N SER A 36 11.06 -3.89 -1.93
CA SER A 36 12.27 -4.69 -2.06
C SER A 36 12.94 -4.88 -0.71
N ARG A 37 13.65 -6.00 -0.54
CA ARG A 37 14.47 -6.26 0.64
C ARG A 37 15.94 -6.18 0.27
N PHE A 38 16.72 -5.48 1.09
CA PHE A 38 18.16 -5.41 0.98
C PHE A 38 18.83 -6.65 1.61
N PRO A 39 20.09 -6.98 1.25
CA PRO A 39 20.78 -8.16 1.79
C PRO A 39 20.99 -8.16 3.31
N ASP A 40 20.96 -6.98 3.94
CA ASP A 40 21.01 -6.79 5.40
C ASP A 40 19.66 -6.98 6.10
N GLY A 41 18.59 -7.21 5.34
CA GLY A 41 17.23 -7.41 5.85
C GLY A 41 16.39 -6.14 5.91
N GLU A 42 16.92 -4.98 5.51
CA GLU A 42 16.14 -3.74 5.46
C GLU A 42 15.08 -3.81 4.36
N THR A 43 13.90 -3.22 4.63
CA THR A 43 12.80 -3.17 3.68
C THR A 43 12.69 -1.77 3.07
N LEU A 44 12.72 -1.69 1.75
CA LEU A 44 12.43 -0.49 0.99
C LEU A 44 10.98 -0.56 0.49
N VAL A 45 10.24 0.53 0.69
CA VAL A 45 8.96 0.78 0.04
C VAL A 45 9.06 2.07 -0.75
N LYS A 46 8.61 2.05 -2.00
CA LYS A 46 8.51 3.22 -2.86
C LYS A 46 7.13 3.27 -3.51
N ILE A 47 6.42 4.37 -3.31
CA ILE A 47 5.14 4.63 -3.99
C ILE A 47 5.44 5.21 -5.37
N ASP A 48 4.93 4.58 -6.44
CA ASP A 48 5.18 5.00 -7.83
C ASP A 48 4.04 5.86 -8.41
N ASP A 49 2.88 5.89 -7.75
CA ASP A 49 1.72 6.69 -8.16
C ASP A 49 1.58 8.00 -7.35
N ASP A 50 0.99 9.03 -7.96
CA ASP A 50 0.62 10.25 -7.23
C ASP A 50 -0.57 9.97 -6.29
N VAL A 51 -0.31 10.10 -4.99
CA VAL A 51 -1.27 9.86 -3.89
C VAL A 51 -1.66 11.13 -3.15
N ARG A 52 -1.19 12.31 -3.59
CA ARG A 52 -1.45 13.57 -2.90
C ARG A 52 -2.95 13.86 -2.85
N GLY A 53 -3.47 14.10 -1.65
CA GLY A 53 -4.89 14.39 -1.43
C GLY A 53 -5.83 13.20 -1.65
N LYS A 54 -5.31 11.99 -1.86
CA LYS A 54 -6.11 10.78 -2.09
C LYS A 54 -6.38 10.01 -0.80
N ASP A 55 -7.48 9.27 -0.79
CA ASP A 55 -7.81 8.26 0.23
C ASP A 55 -7.10 6.95 -0.17
N CYS A 56 -6.06 6.60 0.58
CA CYS A 56 -5.24 5.42 0.34
C CYS A 56 -5.63 4.30 1.30
N PHE A 57 -5.90 3.12 0.75
CA PHE A 57 -6.14 1.90 1.51
C PHE A 57 -4.97 0.95 1.31
N LEU A 58 -4.42 0.42 2.40
CA LEU A 58 -3.32 -0.53 2.36
C LEU A 58 -3.79 -1.89 2.88
N VAL A 59 -3.84 -2.86 1.99
CA VAL A 59 -4.16 -4.24 2.33
C VAL A 59 -2.87 -4.97 2.65
N GLN A 60 -2.65 -5.26 3.94
CA GLN A 60 -1.51 -6.03 4.41
C GLN A 60 -1.92 -6.91 5.58
N SER A 61 -1.66 -8.22 5.45
CA SER A 61 -1.79 -9.16 6.56
C SER A 61 -0.51 -9.20 7.37
N THR A 62 -0.62 -9.22 8.69
CA THR A 62 0.50 -9.41 9.62
C THR A 62 0.73 -10.89 9.94
N CYS A 63 0.52 -11.78 8.97
CA CYS A 63 0.80 -13.21 9.10
C CYS A 63 2.32 -13.48 9.08
N PRO A 64 2.78 -14.70 9.40
CA PRO A 64 4.20 -15.04 9.34
C PRO A 64 4.83 -14.77 7.96
N PRO A 65 6.00 -14.10 7.88
CA PRO A 65 6.80 -13.53 8.97
C PRO A 65 6.21 -12.22 9.53
N VAL A 66 5.70 -12.28 10.76
CA VAL A 66 4.86 -11.24 11.37
C VAL A 66 5.58 -9.89 11.44
N ASN A 67 6.83 -9.91 11.93
CA ASN A 67 7.60 -8.69 12.15
C ASN A 67 7.95 -7.99 10.84
N ASP A 68 8.35 -8.75 9.80
CA ASP A 68 8.68 -8.16 8.51
C ASP A 68 7.44 -7.52 7.88
N ASN A 69 6.30 -8.21 7.93
CA ASN A 69 5.04 -7.72 7.37
C ASN A 69 4.53 -6.48 8.13
N LEU A 70 4.72 -6.44 9.44
CA LEU A 70 4.43 -5.26 10.27
C LEU A 70 5.36 -4.10 9.94
N MET A 71 6.68 -4.35 9.79
CA MET A 71 7.63 -3.31 9.42
C MET A 71 7.35 -2.76 8.03
N GLU A 72 7.04 -3.62 7.06
CA GLU A 72 6.64 -3.20 5.71
C GLU A 72 5.38 -2.32 5.75
N LEU A 73 4.36 -2.70 6.53
CA LEU A 73 3.15 -1.90 6.74
C LEU A 73 3.47 -0.49 7.25
N LEU A 74 4.30 -0.40 8.30
CA LEU A 74 4.66 0.87 8.94
C LEU A 74 5.44 1.78 7.98
N ILE A 75 6.37 1.22 7.20
CA ILE A 75 7.15 1.96 6.20
C ILE A 75 6.22 2.48 5.09
N PHE A 76 5.28 1.65 4.62
CA PHE A 76 4.26 2.06 3.65
C PHE A 76 3.42 3.24 4.14
N ILE A 77 2.95 3.19 5.40
CA ILE A 77 2.18 4.25 6.04
C ILE A 77 3.01 5.55 6.10
N ASP A 78 4.29 5.47 6.46
CA ASP A 78 5.19 6.63 6.47
C ASP A 78 5.36 7.22 5.07
N CYS A 79 5.57 6.40 4.04
CA CYS A 79 5.66 6.84 2.65
C CYS A 79 4.39 7.58 2.20
N LEU A 80 3.21 7.02 2.46
CA LEU A 80 1.92 7.63 2.10
C LEU A 80 1.70 8.96 2.84
N ARG A 81 2.06 9.02 4.13
CA ARG A 81 1.96 10.24 4.93
C ARG A 81 2.87 11.34 4.38
N ARG A 82 4.12 11.03 4.07
CA ARG A 82 5.08 11.99 3.48
C ARG A 82 4.68 12.42 2.07
N ALA A 83 4.03 11.54 1.31
CA ALA A 83 3.46 11.85 0.01
C ALA A 83 2.16 12.69 0.09
N SER A 84 1.74 13.09 1.30
CA SER A 84 0.56 13.93 1.54
C SER A 84 -0.77 13.27 1.12
N ALA A 85 -0.92 11.97 1.37
CA ALA A 85 -2.22 11.31 1.30
C ALA A 85 -3.23 11.98 2.27
N ASN A 86 -4.49 12.10 1.86
CA ASN A 86 -5.53 12.72 2.66
C ASN A 86 -5.99 11.81 3.81
N ARG A 87 -6.17 10.52 3.51
CA ARG A 87 -6.48 9.48 4.50
C ARG A 87 -5.66 8.24 4.19
N ILE A 88 -5.19 7.56 5.23
CA ILE A 88 -4.55 6.25 5.16
C ILE A 88 -5.43 5.30 5.96
N THR A 89 -5.81 4.17 5.36
CA THR A 89 -6.68 3.15 5.97
C THR A 89 -6.07 1.77 5.82
#